data_AF-A0A957IV06-F1
#
_entry.id   AF-A0A957IV06-F1
#
_cell.length_a   1.000
_cell.length_b   1.000
_cell.length_c   1.000
_cell.angle_alpha   90.00
_cell.angle_beta   90.00
_cell.angle_gamma   90.00
#
_symmetry.space_group_name_H-M   'P 1'
#
loop_
_entity.id
_entity.type
_entity.pdbx_description
1 polymer ?
#
loop_
_entity_poly.entity_id
_entity_poly.type
_entity_poly.pdbx_seq_one_letter_code
_entity_poly.pdbx_strand_id
1 'polypeptide(L)'
;LGGITCDSDDVYPPKPSHSPLYLPIETDDLYIGFFSVGAYQEMLGGVKGSKHCVLPEAVELIVDEENGRFSFQILPGQTPKDVLANLGYT
;
A
#
# COMPACT_ATOMS: atom_id res chain seq x y z
N LEU A 1 -1.79 -13.10 -6.43
CA LEU A 1 -2.05 -12.27 -5.23
C LEU A 1 -3.21 -11.36 -5.54
N GLY A 2 -4.35 -11.51 -4.86
CA GLY A 2 -5.48 -10.57 -5.01
C GLY A 2 -5.40 -9.50 -3.94
N GLY A 3 -5.72 -8.26 -4.28
CA GLY A 3 -5.88 -7.20 -3.29
C GLY A 3 -7.18 -7.34 -2.50
N ILE A 4 -7.36 -6.47 -1.52
CA ILE A 4 -8.51 -6.50 -0.59
C ILE A 4 -9.74 -5.76 -1.14
N THR A 5 -9.66 -5.26 -2.37
CA THR A 5 -10.75 -4.52 -3.00
C THR A 5 -11.83 -5.48 -3.52
N CYS A 6 -12.99 -4.93 -3.90
CA CYS A 6 -14.04 -5.69 -4.56
C CYS A 6 -13.84 -5.82 -6.08
N ASP A 7 -12.72 -5.30 -6.61
CA ASP A 7 -12.43 -5.32 -8.05
C ASP A 7 -11.72 -6.63 -8.45
N SER A 8 -12.22 -7.26 -9.50
CA SER A 8 -11.60 -8.47 -10.04
C SER A 8 -10.26 -8.20 -10.72
N ASP A 9 -9.97 -6.95 -11.10
CA ASP A 9 -8.73 -6.57 -11.77
C ASP A 9 -7.59 -6.25 -10.79
N ASP A 10 -7.88 -6.18 -9.49
CA ASP A 10 -6.91 -5.95 -8.41
C ASP A 10 -6.13 -7.23 -8.07
N VAL A 11 -5.29 -7.65 -9.02
CA VAL A 11 -4.45 -8.85 -8.89
C VAL A 11 -3.01 -8.62 -9.38
N TYR A 12 -2.06 -9.24 -8.68
CA TYR A 12 -0.65 -9.30 -9.04
C TYR A 12 -0.12 -10.75 -9.14
N PRO A 13 0.66 -11.10 -10.18
CA PRO A 13 0.89 -10.31 -11.40
C PRO A 13 -0.43 -9.99 -12.13
N PRO A 14 -0.48 -8.92 -12.93
CA PRO A 14 -1.68 -8.56 -13.68
C PRO A 14 -2.16 -9.74 -14.54
N LYS A 15 -3.47 -9.90 -14.74
CA LYS A 15 -4.04 -11.03 -15.51
C LYS A 15 -3.37 -11.29 -16.87
N PRO A 16 -2.93 -10.26 -17.64
CA PRO A 16 -2.22 -10.48 -18.91
C PRO A 16 -0.78 -11.00 -18.76
N SER A 17 -0.20 -10.95 -17.55
CA SER A 17 1.17 -11.40 -17.30
C SER A 17 1.28 -12.91 -17.40
N HIS A 18 2.23 -13.38 -18.21
CA HIS A 18 2.57 -14.80 -18.31
C HIS A 18 3.64 -15.25 -17.31
N SER A 19 4.17 -14.32 -16.49
CA SER A 19 5.20 -14.64 -15.51
C SER A 19 4.57 -15.21 -14.23
N PRO A 20 4.90 -16.45 -13.83
CA PRO A 20 4.39 -17.02 -12.59
C PRO A 20 5.06 -16.38 -11.37
N LEU A 21 4.28 -16.12 -10.32
CA LEU A 21 4.77 -15.73 -9.00
C LEU A 21 4.72 -16.94 -8.06
N TYR A 22 5.88 -17.35 -7.56
CA TYR A 22 5.99 -18.44 -6.59
C TYR A 22 6.10 -17.86 -5.17
N LEU A 23 5.37 -18.46 -4.24
CA LEU A 23 5.33 -18.05 -2.83
C LEU A 23 5.58 -19.27 -1.93
N PRO A 24 6.13 -19.06 -0.71
CA PRO A 24 6.22 -20.11 0.30
C PRO A 24 4.85 -20.67 0.67
N ILE A 25 4.76 -21.97 0.91
CA ILE A 25 3.51 -22.67 1.25
C ILE A 25 3.28 -22.70 2.77
N GLU A 26 4.35 -22.85 3.56
CA GLU A 26 4.29 -22.92 5.02
C GLU A 26 5.03 -21.73 5.63
N THR A 27 4.29 -20.82 6.24
CA THR A 27 4.83 -19.69 7.01
C THR A 27 3.80 -19.23 8.04
N ASP A 28 4.27 -18.83 9.22
CA ASP A 28 3.40 -18.27 10.26
C ASP A 28 2.89 -16.87 9.85
N ASP A 29 3.81 -16.03 9.33
CA ASP A 29 3.51 -14.71 8.75
C ASP A 29 4.14 -14.59 7.36
N LEU A 30 3.44 -13.98 6.40
CA LEU A 30 3.96 -13.70 5.05
C LEU A 30 3.95 -12.20 4.77
N TYR A 31 5.13 -11.60 4.64
CA TYR A 31 5.29 -10.21 4.23
C TYR A 31 5.71 -10.12 2.76
N ILE A 32 5.02 -9.29 1.98
CA ILE A 32 5.26 -9.11 0.54
C ILE A 32 5.75 -7.68 0.30
N GLY A 33 6.94 -7.55 -0.26
CA GLY A 33 7.51 -6.27 -0.67
C GLY A 33 7.25 -5.97 -2.14
N PHE A 34 6.67 -4.80 -2.42
CA PHE A 34 6.61 -4.23 -3.76
C PHE A 34 7.72 -3.18 -3.88
N PHE A 35 8.61 -3.36 -4.85
CA PHE A 35 9.77 -2.49 -5.05
C PHE A 35 9.60 -1.62 -6.29
N SER A 36 10.43 -0.59 -6.40
CA SER A 36 10.40 0.38 -7.51
C SER A 36 9.08 1.15 -7.61
N VAL A 37 8.43 1.39 -6.46
CA VAL A 37 7.16 2.13 -6.34
C VAL A 37 7.34 3.57 -5.85
N GLY A 38 8.59 4.04 -5.71
CA GLY A 38 8.91 5.36 -5.14
C GLY A 38 8.65 6.56 -6.06
N ALA A 39 8.18 6.34 -7.28
CA ALA A 39 7.83 7.40 -8.23
C ALA A 39 6.40 7.20 -8.71
N TYR A 40 5.64 8.29 -8.85
CA TYR A 40 4.26 8.37 -9.36
C TYR A 40 3.15 7.65 -8.57
N GLN A 41 3.42 6.54 -7.88
CA GLN A 41 2.34 5.65 -7.42
C GLN A 41 1.45 6.32 -6.36
N GLU A 42 2.05 7.03 -5.42
CA GLU A 42 1.33 7.83 -4.42
C GLU A 42 0.58 9.01 -5.05
N MET A 43 1.23 9.71 -5.99
CA MET A 43 0.61 10.86 -6.65
C MET A 43 -0.61 10.46 -7.47
N LEU A 44 -0.51 9.37 -8.23
CA LEU A 44 -1.61 8.83 -9.03
C LEU A 44 -2.71 8.20 -8.15
N GLY A 45 -2.33 7.59 -7.03
CA GLY A 45 -3.26 7.05 -6.03
C GLY A 45 -3.96 8.14 -5.19
N GLY A 46 -3.46 9.37 -5.23
CA GLY A 46 -3.95 10.50 -4.44
C GLY A 46 -3.46 10.44 -2.99
N VAL A 47 -2.43 11.25 -2.67
CA VAL A 47 -1.91 11.42 -1.31
C VAL A 47 -3.01 11.96 -0.41
N LYS A 48 -3.31 11.23 0.67
CA LYS A 48 -4.42 11.48 1.61
C LYS A 48 -5.77 11.69 0.93
N GLY A 49 -5.95 11.08 -0.25
CA GLY A 49 -7.17 11.16 -1.04
C GLY A 49 -8.22 10.13 -0.63
N SER A 50 -9.24 9.97 -1.47
CA SER A 50 -10.21 8.88 -1.37
C SER A 50 -9.89 7.83 -2.42
N LYS A 51 -9.50 6.64 -1.97
CA LYS A 51 -9.02 5.55 -2.84
C LYS A 51 -10.14 4.57 -3.17
N HIS A 52 -9.88 3.64 -4.09
CA HIS A 52 -10.85 2.59 -4.46
C HIS A 52 -11.31 1.82 -3.20
N CYS A 53 -12.60 1.46 -3.16
CA CYS A 53 -13.25 0.89 -1.98
C CYS A 53 -13.15 1.72 -0.68
N VAL A 54 -12.84 3.02 -0.75
CA VAL A 54 -12.70 3.90 0.43
C VAL A 54 -11.58 3.40 1.36
N LEU A 55 -10.60 2.69 0.81
CA LEU A 55 -9.47 2.20 1.57
C LEU A 55 -8.62 3.38 2.07
N PRO A 56 -8.30 3.43 3.37
CA PRO A 56 -7.44 4.47 3.90
C PRO A 56 -6.01 4.33 3.37
N GLU A 57 -5.32 5.45 3.21
CA GLU A 57 -3.87 5.44 3.05
C GLU A 57 -3.18 4.79 4.24
N ALA A 58 -2.19 3.94 3.94
CA ALA A 58 -1.38 3.27 4.94
C ALA A 58 -0.47 4.25 5.68
N VAL A 59 0.07 3.81 6.80
CA VAL A 59 1.14 4.51 7.52
C VAL A 59 2.41 4.45 6.68
N GLU A 60 3.12 5.56 6.58
CA GLU A 60 4.45 5.60 5.98
C GLU A 60 5.54 5.63 7.06
N LEU A 61 6.64 4.94 6.79
CA LEU A 61 7.80 4.91 7.67
C LEU A 61 9.01 5.45 6.90
N ILE A 62 9.51 6.61 7.30
CA ILE A 62 10.80 7.10 6.85
C ILE A 62 11.86 6.41 7.70
N VAL A 63 12.71 5.65 7.02
CA VAL A 63 13.88 4.99 7.61
C VAL A 63 15.09 5.76 7.14
N ASP A 64 15.85 6.29 8.08
CA ASP A 64 17.12 6.96 7.82
C ASP A 64 18.26 6.19 8.48
N GLU A 65 19.42 6.19 7.84
CA GLU A 65 20.60 5.44 8.28
C GLU A 65 21.80 6.37 8.31
N GLU A 66 22.34 6.58 9.52
CA GLU A 66 23.55 7.37 9.72
C GLU A 66 24.58 6.56 10.51
N ASN A 67 25.72 6.23 9.88
CA ASN A 67 26.87 5.57 10.51
C ASN A 67 26.51 4.24 11.22
N GLY A 68 25.66 3.43 10.61
CA GLY A 68 25.16 2.15 11.13
C GLY A 68 24.04 2.29 12.16
N ARG A 69 23.52 3.50 12.41
CA ARG A 69 22.38 3.73 13.31
C ARG A 69 21.15 4.09 12.50
N PHE A 70 20.09 3.33 12.69
CA PHE A 70 18.79 3.62 12.10
C PHE A 70 18.01 4.61 12.96
N SER A 71 17.39 5.58 12.30
CA SER A 71 16.36 6.42 12.86
C SER A 71 15.04 6.23 12.08
N PHE A 72 13.93 6.40 12.77
CA PHE A 72 12.61 6.06 12.25
C PHE A 72 11.65 7.22 12.51
N GLN A 73 10.99 7.69 11.45
CA GLN A 73 9.90 8.66 11.55
C GLN A 73 8.63 8.05 10.94
N ILE A 74 7.57 8.03 11.73
CA ILE A 74 6.26 7.53 11.31
C ILE A 74 5.43 8.71 10.81
N LEU A 75 4.94 8.65 9.57
CA LEU A 75 3.92 9.55 9.06
C LEU A 75 2.56 8.84 9.18
N PRO A 76 1.58 9.44 9.88
CA PRO A 76 0.29 8.80 10.07
C PRO A 76 -0.45 8.68 8.74
N GLY A 77 -1.00 7.49 8.50
CA GLY A 77 -1.95 7.24 7.41
C GLY A 77 -3.32 7.84 7.68
N GLN A 78 -4.33 7.40 6.94
CA GLN A 78 -5.71 7.85 7.13
C GLN A 78 -6.51 6.91 8.03
N THR A 79 -7.45 7.48 8.77
CA THR A 79 -8.54 6.74 9.39
C THR A 79 -9.75 6.68 8.45
N PRO A 80 -10.70 5.74 8.64
CA PRO A 80 -11.95 5.76 7.89
C PRO A 80 -12.71 7.08 8.00
N LYS A 81 -12.60 7.79 9.14
CA LYS A 81 -13.21 9.11 9.32
C LYS A 81 -12.58 10.16 8.40
N ASP A 82 -11.27 10.14 8.22
CA ASP A 82 -10.58 11.07 7.32
C ASP A 82 -11.03 10.87 5.86
N VAL A 83 -11.17 9.61 5.43
CA VAL A 83 -11.65 9.30 4.08
C VAL A 83 -13.11 9.73 3.90
N LEU A 84 -13.96 9.54 4.91
CA LEU A 84 -15.34 10.01 4.88
C LEU A 84 -15.44 11.54 4.86
N ALA A 85 -14.56 12.24 5.58
CA ALA A 85 -14.47 13.70 5.56
C ALA A 85 -14.08 14.22 4.16
N ASN A 86 -13.16 13.56 3.46
CA ASN A 86 -12.82 13.87 2.06
C ASN A 86 -14.03 13.74 1.12
N LEU A 87 -14.99 12.88 1.45
CA LEU A 87 -16.23 12.68 0.70
C LEU A 87 -17.37 13.62 1.17
N GLY A 88 -17.12 14.50 2.14
CA GLY A 88 -18.09 15.49 2.63
C GLY A 88 -18.98 15.02 3.79
N TYR A 89 -18.69 13.88 4.42
CA TYR A 89 -19.40 13.43 5.62
C TYR A 89 -18.82 14.06 6.90
N THR A 90 -19.67 14.56 7.78
CA THR A 90 -19.32 15.22 9.06
C THR A 90 -19.60 14.35 10.28
#